data_AF-A0AAX6BN83-F1
#
_entry.id   AF-A0AAX6BN83-F1
#
_cell.length_a   1.000
_cell.length_b   1.000
_cell.length_c   1.000
_cell.angle_alpha   90.00
_cell.angle_beta   90.00
_cell.angle_gamma   90.00
#
_symmetry.space_group_name_H-M   'P 1'
#
loop_
_entity.id
_entity.type
_entity.pdbx_description
1 polymer ?
#
loop_
_entity_poly.entity_id
_entity_poly.type
_entity_poly.pdbx_seq_one_letter_code
_entity_poly.pdbx_strand_id
1 'polypeptide(L)'
;MSKGKFLQQLNESLKPLSSKERADILQDYEEHFSIGLEEGKTEEEIVTSLGSPNQIAKELLADYHVEQATAKATTQNILRATWAVIGLAFFNVVIVLGP
;
A
#
# COMPACT_ATOMS: atom_id res chain seq x y z
N MET A 1 1.87 22.89 -14.61
CA MET A 1 0.75 22.63 -13.67
C MET A 1 1.28 23.04 -12.32
N SER A 2 0.49 23.74 -11.51
CA SER A 2 0.96 24.18 -10.19
C SER A 2 1.02 23.04 -9.18
N LYS A 3 1.85 23.21 -8.14
CA LYS A 3 1.97 22.31 -6.98
C LYS A 3 0.59 21.98 -6.40
N GLY A 4 -0.21 23.02 -6.13
CA GLY A 4 -1.52 22.85 -5.50
C GLY A 4 -2.47 21.97 -6.34
N LYS A 5 -2.45 22.12 -7.67
CA LYS A 5 -3.26 21.30 -8.58
C LYS A 5 -2.74 19.86 -8.65
N PHE A 6 -1.43 19.66 -8.67
CA PHE A 6 -0.82 18.33 -8.61
C PHE A 6 -1.24 17.59 -7.33
N LEU A 7 -1.04 18.21 -6.16
CA LEU A 7 -1.36 17.61 -4.86
C LEU A 7 -2.86 17.34 -4.70
N GLN A 8 -3.72 18.25 -5.17
CA GLN A 8 -5.16 18.02 -5.18
C GLN A 8 -5.52 16.78 -6.01
N GLN A 9 -4.98 16.65 -7.22
CA GLN A 9 -5.30 15.54 -8.09
C GLN A 9 -4.74 14.20 -7.58
N LEU A 10 -3.55 14.23 -6.99
CA LEU A 10 -2.97 13.07 -6.31
C LEU A 10 -3.83 12.63 -5.13
N ASN A 11 -4.24 13.59 -4.28
CA ASN A 11 -5.12 13.34 -3.14
C ASN A 11 -6.45 12.68 -3.53
N GLU A 12 -7.09 13.20 -4.58
CA GLU A 12 -8.34 12.65 -5.10
C GLU A 12 -8.17 11.22 -5.65
N SER A 13 -7.02 10.93 -6.25
CA SER A 13 -6.72 9.60 -6.81
C SER A 13 -6.36 8.58 -5.74
N LEU A 14 -5.86 9.02 -4.58
CA LEU A 14 -5.48 8.17 -3.45
C LEU A 14 -6.62 7.89 -2.46
N LYS A 15 -7.86 8.32 -2.74
CA LYS A 15 -9.05 8.10 -1.88
C LYS A 15 -9.24 6.66 -1.33
N PRO A 16 -8.81 5.58 -2.00
CA PRO A 16 -8.90 4.24 -1.42
C PRO A 16 -8.02 4.00 -0.19
N LEU A 17 -6.98 4.81 0.02
CA LEU A 17 -6.11 4.77 1.20
C LEU A 17 -6.75 5.50 2.39
N SER A 18 -6.30 5.19 3.61
CA SER A 18 -6.74 5.92 4.79
C SER A 18 -6.31 7.39 4.74
N SER A 19 -7.03 8.25 5.48
CA SER A 19 -6.67 9.67 5.56
C SER A 19 -5.27 9.91 6.10
N LYS A 20 -4.77 9.02 6.96
CA LYS A 20 -3.41 9.11 7.50
C LYS A 20 -2.38 8.81 6.40
N GLU A 21 -2.49 7.66 5.74
CA GLU A 21 -1.58 7.28 4.65
C GLU A 21 -1.56 8.31 3.53
N ARG A 22 -2.73 8.84 3.15
CA ARG A 22 -2.82 9.95 2.19
C ARG A 22 -2.08 11.19 2.66
N ALA A 23 -2.23 11.59 3.91
CA ALA A 23 -1.56 12.77 4.44
C ALA A 23 -0.04 12.59 4.43
N ASP A 24 0.44 11.42 4.85
CA ASP A 24 1.87 11.07 4.84
C ASP A 24 2.44 11.16 3.40
N ILE A 25 1.76 10.54 2.42
CA ILE A 25 2.18 10.62 1.01
C ILE A 25 2.18 12.06 0.50
N LEU A 26 1.13 12.84 0.78
CA LEU A 26 1.04 14.23 0.30
C LEU A 26 2.14 15.11 0.91
N GLN A 27 2.52 14.85 2.16
CA GLN A 27 3.62 15.55 2.82
C GLN A 27 4.96 15.28 2.13
N ASP A 28 5.24 14.03 1.75
CA ASP A 28 6.46 13.67 1.02
C ASP A 28 6.58 14.43 -0.32
N TYR A 29 5.48 14.50 -1.07
CA TYR A 29 5.45 15.27 -2.32
C TYR A 29 5.56 16.78 -2.07
N GLU A 30 4.93 17.29 -1.01
CA GLU A 30 5.06 18.70 -0.63
C GLU A 30 6.51 19.08 -0.30
N GLU A 31 7.23 18.24 0.43
CA GLU A 31 8.68 18.39 0.66
C GLU A 31 9.46 18.34 -0.65
N HIS A 32 9.14 17.41 -1.56
CA HIS A 32 9.80 17.33 -2.86
C HIS A 32 9.66 18.62 -3.69
N PHE A 33 8.47 19.22 -3.67
CA PHE A 33 8.26 20.54 -4.28
C PHE A 33 9.07 21.63 -3.57
N SER A 34 9.12 21.62 -2.23
CA SER A 34 9.91 22.60 -1.47
C SER A 34 11.39 22.56 -1.86
N ILE A 35 11.98 21.36 -1.86
CA ILE A 35 13.39 21.15 -2.22
C ILE A 35 13.64 21.61 -3.66
N GLY A 36 12.78 21.26 -4.62
CA GLY A 36 12.94 21.69 -6.00
C GLY A 36 12.88 23.20 -6.18
N LEU A 37 11.99 23.87 -5.44
CA LEU A 37 11.90 25.34 -5.45
C LEU A 37 13.14 25.99 -4.82
N GLU A 38 13.68 25.41 -3.74
CA GLU A 38 14.93 25.85 -3.11
C GLU A 38 16.15 25.68 -4.04
N GLU A 39 16.13 24.66 -4.89
CA GLU A 39 17.12 24.44 -5.96
C GLU A 39 16.94 25.38 -7.17
N GLY A 40 15.93 26.26 -7.15
CA GLY A 40 15.66 27.23 -8.21
C GLY A 40 14.87 26.68 -9.39
N LYS A 41 14.27 25.48 -9.28
CA LYS A 41 13.36 24.93 -10.29
C LYS A 41 11.98 25.59 -10.18
N THR A 42 11.27 25.64 -11.30
CA THR A 42 9.86 26.04 -11.34
C THR A 42 8.93 24.88 -10.95
N GLU A 43 7.71 25.20 -10.50
CA GLU A 43 6.71 24.16 -10.20
C GLU A 43 6.43 23.27 -11.44
N GLU A 44 6.44 23.86 -12.63
CA GLU A 44 6.30 23.15 -13.90
C GLU A 44 7.39 22.11 -14.12
N GLU A 45 8.66 22.47 -13.91
CA GLU A 45 9.80 21.56 -14.08
C GLU A 45 9.76 20.42 -13.07
N ILE A 46 9.34 20.71 -11.84
CA ILE A 46 9.17 19.70 -10.79
C ILE A 46 8.06 18.74 -11.19
N VAL A 47 6.88 19.24 -11.60
CA VAL A 47 5.78 18.40 -12.09
C VAL A 47 6.20 17.56 -13.28
N THR A 48 6.93 18.13 -14.24
CA THR A 48 7.41 17.40 -15.41
C THR A 48 8.34 16.26 -15.00
N SER A 49 9.17 16.48 -13.98
CA SER A 49 10.07 15.46 -13.43
C SER A 49 9.32 14.36 -12.66
N LEU A 50 8.28 14.73 -11.92
CA LEU A 50 7.43 13.81 -11.16
C LEU A 50 6.49 12.98 -12.06
N GLY A 51 6.00 13.57 -13.15
CA GLY A 51 5.03 12.95 -14.06
C GLY A 51 3.57 13.16 -13.64
N SER A 52 2.72 12.19 -13.96
CA SER A 52 1.26 12.32 -13.78
C SER A 52 0.82 11.87 -12.38
N PRO A 53 0.07 12.70 -11.62
CA PRO A 53 -0.43 12.32 -10.29
C PRO A 53 -1.35 11.09 -10.35
N ASN A 54 -2.09 10.90 -11.45
CA ASN A 54 -2.94 9.72 -11.63
C ASN A 54 -2.12 8.44 -11.83
N GLN A 55 -0.96 8.54 -12.49
CA GLN A 55 -0.09 7.40 -12.72
C GLN A 55 0.62 7.00 -11.42
N ILE A 56 1.14 7.98 -10.69
CA ILE A 56 1.71 7.80 -9.35
C ILE A 56 0.70 7.12 -8.42
N ALA A 57 -0.55 7.61 -8.37
CA ALA A 57 -1.58 7.01 -7.55
C ALA A 57 -1.88 5.56 -7.92
N LYS A 58 -1.87 5.20 -9.21
CA LYS A 58 -2.07 3.82 -9.65
C LYS A 58 -0.95 2.89 -9.19
N GLU A 59 0.30 3.36 -9.24
CA GLU A 59 1.46 2.59 -8.79
C GLU A 59 1.39 2.35 -7.28
N LEU A 60 1.16 3.42 -6.50
CA LEU A 60 0.99 3.31 -5.05
C LEU A 60 -0.16 2.38 -4.65
N LEU A 61 -1.31 2.46 -5.33
CA LEU A 61 -2.45 1.59 -5.07
C LEU A 61 -2.23 0.15 -5.53
N ALA A 62 -1.43 -0.08 -6.57
CA ALA A 62 -1.09 -1.43 -7.00
C ALA A 62 -0.26 -2.14 -5.92
N ASP A 63 0.77 -1.46 -5.40
CA ASP A 63 1.62 -1.98 -4.33
C ASP A 63 0.81 -2.26 -3.06
N TYR A 64 -0.07 -1.33 -2.67
CA TYR A 64 -0.97 -1.49 -1.53
C TYR A 64 -1.89 -2.72 -1.64
N HIS A 65 -2.44 -3.01 -2.84
CA HIS A 65 -3.27 -4.20 -3.03
C HIS A 65 -2.46 -5.49 -2.99
N VAL A 66 -1.22 -5.49 -3.47
CA VAL A 66 -0.32 -6.64 -3.41
C VAL A 66 0.04 -6.95 -1.96
N GLU A 67 0.37 -5.94 -1.15
CA GLU A 67 0.64 -6.13 0.28
C GLU A 67 -0.57 -6.69 1.03
N GLN A 68 -1.78 -6.15 0.79
CA GLN A 68 -2.98 -6.69 1.42
C GLN A 68 -3.31 -8.12 0.96
N ALA A 69 -3.13 -8.43 -0.32
CA ALA A 69 -3.38 -9.76 -0.86
C ALA A 69 -2.41 -10.80 -0.26
N THR A 70 -1.13 -10.46 -0.15
CA THR A 70 -0.10 -11.33 0.43
C THR A 70 -0.26 -11.49 1.95
N ALA A 71 -0.58 -10.42 2.69
CA ALA A 71 -0.85 -10.49 4.12
C ALA A 71 -2.06 -11.39 4.44
N LYS A 72 -3.13 -11.27 3.65
CA LYS A 72 -4.35 -12.06 3.81
C LYS A 72 -4.15 -13.53 3.43
N ALA A 73 -3.48 -13.81 2.32
CA ALA A 73 -3.20 -15.18 1.87
C ALA A 73 -2.26 -15.93 2.83
N THR A 74 -1.24 -15.26 3.35
CA THR A 74 -0.26 -15.85 4.28
C THR A 74 -0.93 -16.28 5.58
N THR A 75 -1.73 -15.40 6.19
CA THR A 75 -2.42 -15.70 7.45
C THR A 75 -3.43 -16.84 7.30
N GLN A 76 -4.20 -16.86 6.20
CA GLN A 76 -5.24 -17.87 5.98
C GLN A 76 -4.67 -19.26 5.65
N ASN A 77 -3.55 -19.33 4.92
CA ASN A 77 -2.92 -20.60 4.57
C ASN A 77 -2.18 -21.23 5.76
N ILE A 78 -1.47 -20.42 6.56
CA ILE A 78 -0.76 -20.89 7.75
C ILE A 78 -1.75 -21.41 8.80
N LEU A 79 -2.83 -20.67 9.06
CA LEU A 79 -3.83 -21.08 10.03
C LEU A 79 -4.45 -22.44 9.67
N ARG A 80 -4.84 -22.64 8.41
CA ARG A 80 -5.39 -23.92 7.91
C ARG A 80 -4.39 -25.07 8.04
N ALA A 81 -3.12 -24.83 7.70
CA ALA A 81 -2.08 -25.85 7.82
C ALA A 81 -1.88 -26.28 9.28
N THR A 82 -1.83 -25.34 10.22
CA THR A 82 -1.69 -25.64 11.66
C THR A 82 -2.89 -26.43 12.19
N TRP A 83 -4.13 -26.05 11.84
CA TRP A 83 -5.32 -26.83 12.21
C TRP A 83 -5.32 -28.23 11.61
N ALA A 84 -4.85 -28.38 10.37
CA ALA A 84 -4.72 -29.69 9.73
C ALA A 84 -3.69 -30.57 10.44
N VAL A 85 -2.53 -30.03 10.82
CA VAL A 85 -1.50 -30.77 11.57
C VAL A 85 -2.00 -31.19 12.96
N ILE A 86 -2.62 -30.27 13.70
CA ILE A 86 -3.21 -30.57 15.02
C ILE A 86 -4.31 -31.61 14.88
N GLY A 87 -5.21 -31.44 13.90
CA GLY A 87 -6.28 -32.37 13.60
C GLY A 87 -5.76 -33.76 13.26
N LEU A 88 -4.72 -33.87 12.42
CA LEU A 88 -4.13 -35.16 12.02
C LEU A 88 -3.42 -35.86 13.18
N ALA A 89 -2.73 -35.10 14.04
CA ALA A 89 -2.10 -35.62 15.25
C ALA A 89 -3.15 -36.14 16.24
N PHE A 90 -4.22 -35.38 16.49
CA PHE A 90 -5.31 -35.77 17.37
C PHE A 90 -6.14 -36.93 16.80
N PHE A 91 -6.42 -36.93 15.50
CA PHE A 91 -7.19 -37.97 14.80
C PHE A 91 -6.55 -39.35 14.93
N ASN A 92 -5.22 -39.44 14.79
CA ASN A 92 -4.50 -40.69 15.01
C ASN A 92 -4.62 -41.22 16.44
N VAL A 93 -4.59 -40.32 17.44
CA VAL A 93 -4.73 -40.70 18.86
C VAL A 93 -6.13 -41.22 19.17
N VAL A 94 -7.17 -40.55 18.66
CA VAL A 94 -8.57 -40.97 18.85
C VAL A 94 -8.86 -42.30 18.16
N ILE A 95 -8.32 -42.56 16.97
CA ILE A 95 -8.52 -43.84 16.28
C ILE A 95 -7.81 -44.99 16.99
N VAL A 96 -6.61 -44.76 17.52
CA VAL A 96 -5.82 -45.80 18.20
C VAL A 96 -6.34 -46.12 19.60
N LEU A 97 -6.88 -45.11 20.31
CA LEU A 97 -7.33 -45.26 21.71
C LEU A 97 -8.86 -45.29 21.87
N GLY A 98 -9.62 -44.97 20.82
CA GLY A 98 -11.07 -45.11 20.79
C GLY A 98 -11.46 -46.59 20.60
N PRO A 99 -12.29 -47.16 21.49
CA PRO A 99 -12.70 -48.57 21.42
C PRO A 99 -13.49 -48.94 20.15
#